data_AF-A0A536LRY3-F1
#
_entry.id   AF-A0A536LRY3-F1
#
_cell.length_a   1.000
_cell.length_b   1.000
_cell.length_c   1.000
_cell.angle_alpha   90.00
_cell.angle_beta   90.00
_cell.angle_gamma   90.00
#
_symmetry.space_group_name_H-M   'P 1'
#
loop_
_entity.id
_entity.type
_entity.pdbx_description
1 polymer ?
#
loop_
_entity_poly.entity_id
_entity_poly.type
_entity_poly.pdbx_seq_one_letter_code
_entity_poly.pdbx_strand_id
1 'polypeptide(L)' 'MLPRAEPKDWEEVLELLDFPASVSEIMKHARDIGGIDHEVHEIIGRLPHDRYDSREDFLQDIREIYLADGIAPDKLPV' A
#
# COMPACT_ATOMS: atom_id res chain seq x y z
N MET A 1 1.16 -17.53 5.49
CA MET A 1 2.18 -16.66 4.89
C MET A 1 2.45 -15.53 5.89
N LEU A 2 3.62 -14.91 5.90
CA LEU A 2 3.86 -13.68 6.66
C LEU A 2 4.13 -12.57 5.65
N PRO A 3 3.67 -11.33 5.90
CA PRO A 3 4.05 -10.19 5.07
C PRO A 3 5.56 -10.06 5.02
N ARG A 4 6.07 -9.72 3.84
CA ARG A 4 7.49 -9.40 3.65
C ARG A 4 7.75 -7.91 3.80
N ALA A 5 6.79 -7.08 3.41
CA ALA A 5 6.82 -5.66 3.65
C ALA A 5 6.74 -5.40 5.16
N GLU A 6 7.65 -4.57 5.63
CA GLU A 6 7.66 -4.02 6.97
C GLU A 6 6.85 -2.72 7.00
N PRO A 7 6.39 -2.27 8.18
CA PRO A 7 5.68 -0.99 8.31
C PRO A 7 6.42 0.20 7.70
N LYS A 8 7.75 0.22 7.77
CA LYS A 8 8.59 1.27 7.16
C LYS A 8 8.43 1.34 5.64
N ASP A 9 8.22 0.21 4.97
CA ASP A 9 8.10 0.16 3.51
C ASP A 9 6.78 0.82 3.07
N TRP A 10 5.75 0.73 3.90
CA TRP A 10 4.50 1.46 3.73
C TRP A 10 4.60 2.92 4.16
N GLU A 11 5.35 3.25 5.21
CA GLU A 11 5.61 4.64 5.60
C GLU A 11 6.28 5.42 4.47
N GLU A 12 7.30 4.85 3.82
CA GLU A 12 7.96 5.45 2.66
C GLU A 12 6.97 5.77 1.52
N VAL A 13 6.01 4.88 1.26
CA VAL A 13 4.95 5.16 0.27
C VAL A 13 4.04 6.28 0.76
N LEU A 14 3.59 6.23 2.02
CA LEU A 14 2.63 7.19 2.57
C LEU A 14 3.19 8.61 2.67
N GLU A 15 4.50 8.76 2.91
CA GLU A 15 5.18 10.07 2.91
C GLU A 15 5.19 10.75 1.54
N LEU A 16 4.99 9.98 0.46
CA LEU A 16 4.95 10.50 -0.92
C LEU A 16 3.55 10.91 -1.37
N LEU A 17 2.52 10.68 -0.54
CA LEU A 17 1.12 10.85 -0.94
C LEU A 17 0.46 12.04 -0.28
N ASP A 18 0.03 12.97 -1.14
CA ASP A 18 -0.94 13.99 -0.79
C ASP A 18 -2.33 13.52 -1.24
N PHE A 19 -3.23 13.26 -0.28
CA PHE A 19 -4.60 12.88 -0.58
C PHE A 19 -5.44 14.11 -0.98
N PRO A 20 -6.34 14.01 -1.97
CA PRO A 20 -6.72 12.79 -2.69
C PRO A 20 -5.66 12.34 -3.72
N ALA A 21 -5.36 11.05 -3.75
CA ALA A 21 -4.27 10.47 -4.55
C ALA A 21 -4.78 9.36 -5.48
N SER A 22 -4.27 9.32 -6.72
CA SER A 22 -4.53 8.20 -7.64
C SER A 22 -3.51 7.08 -7.47
N VAL A 23 -3.93 5.83 -7.65
CA VAL A 23 -3.04 4.65 -7.65
C VAL A 23 -1.98 4.78 -8.76
N SER A 24 -2.33 5.38 -9.89
CA SER A 24 -1.37 5.68 -10.95
C SER A 24 -0.28 6.67 -10.53
N GLU A 25 -0.61 7.69 -9.73
CA GLU A 25 0.37 8.65 -9.22
C GLU A 25 1.27 8.02 -8.16
N ILE A 26 0.72 7.18 -7.28
CA ILE A 26 1.46 6.37 -6.31
C ILE A 26 2.53 5.54 -7.04
N MET A 27 2.10 4.78 -8.07
CA MET A 27 2.99 3.90 -8.83
C MET A 27 4.02 4.66 -9.67
N LYS A 28 3.68 5.86 -10.13
CA LYS A 28 4.63 6.75 -10.81
C LYS A 28 5.69 7.28 -9.84
N HIS A 29 5.29 7.78 -8.67
CA HIS A 29 6.23 8.30 -7.67
C HIS A 29 7.16 7.20 -7.16
N ALA A 30 6.63 6.00 -6.90
CA ALA A 30 7.43 4.83 -6.56
C ALA A 30 8.54 4.55 -7.58
N ARG A 31 8.27 4.74 -8.88
CA ARG A 31 9.27 4.60 -9.93
C ARG A 31 10.29 5.75 -9.93
N ASP A 32 9.85 6.97 -9.69
CA ASP A 32 10.69 8.17 -9.71
C ASP A 32 11.74 8.17 -8.57
N ILE A 33 11.44 7.53 -7.43
CA ILE A 33 12.38 7.40 -6.30
C ILE A 33 13.30 6.16 -6.37
N GLY A 34 13.24 5.37 -7.44
CA GLY A 34 14.09 4.20 -7.65
C GLY A 34 13.44 2.85 -7.31
N GLY A 35 12.14 2.82 -7.03
CA GLY A 35 11.36 1.63 -6.71
C GLY A 35 10.86 1.63 -5.26
N ILE A 36 9.89 0.76 -5.00
CA ILE A 36 9.39 0.40 -3.67
C ILE A 36 9.53 -1.11 -3.49
N ASP A 37 9.30 -1.61 -2.26
CA ASP A 37 9.31 -3.05 -2.01
C ASP A 37 8.36 -3.82 -2.95
N HIS A 38 8.77 -5.03 -3.31
CA HIS A 38 8.04 -5.86 -4.28
C HIS A 38 6.64 -6.24 -3.80
N GLU A 39 6.47 -6.56 -2.50
CA GLU A 39 5.17 -6.89 -1.94
C GLU A 39 4.28 -5.65 -1.91
N VAL A 40 4.82 -4.49 -1.54
CA VAL A 40 4.07 -3.22 -1.58
C VAL A 40 3.56 -2.92 -2.99
N HIS A 41 4.40 -3.09 -4.01
CA HIS A 41 4.00 -2.92 -5.42
C HIS A 41 2.93 -3.93 -5.85
N GLU A 42 3.01 -5.19 -5.41
CA GLU A 42 2.01 -6.21 -5.68
C GLU A 42 0.65 -5.86 -5.03
N ILE A 43 0.66 -5.44 -3.77
CA ILE A 43 -0.55 -5.07 -3.02
C ILE A 43 -1.20 -3.83 -3.64
N ILE A 44 -0.42 -2.79 -3.98
CA ILE A 44 -0.95 -1.59 -4.67
C ILE A 44 -1.61 -1.98 -6.00
N GLY A 45 -1.03 -2.93 -6.74
CA GLY A 45 -1.61 -3.45 -7.98
C GLY A 45 -2.93 -4.23 -7.82
N ARG A 46 -3.30 -4.59 -6.59
CA ARG A 46 -4.54 -5.32 -6.25
C ARG A 46 -5.63 -4.43 -5.65
N LEU A 47 -5.35 -3.13 -5.46
CA LEU A 47 -6.30 -2.19 -4.89
C LEU A 47 -7.57 -2.10 -5.76
N PRO A 48 -8.76 -2.05 -5.14
CA PRO A 48 -10.04 -2.05 -5.86
C PRO A 48 -10.40 -0.68 -6.45
N HIS A 49 -9.72 0.39 -6.03
CA HIS A 49 -10.02 1.76 -6.42
C HIS A 49 -8.84 2.41 -7.13
N ASP A 50 -9.12 3.14 -8.21
CA ASP A 50 -8.09 3.89 -8.96
C ASP A 50 -7.66 5.18 -8.23
N ARG A 51 -8.44 5.62 -7.24
CA ARG A 51 -8.24 6.85 -6.47
C ARG A 51 -8.79 6.72 -5.06
N TYR A 52 -8.08 7.33 -4.11
CA TYR A 52 -8.45 7.41 -2.71
C TYR A 52 -8.58 8.87 -2.27
N ASP A 53 -9.62 9.17 -1.51
CA ASP A 53 -9.86 10.51 -0.97
C ASP A 53 -9.16 10.76 0.36
N SER A 54 -8.85 9.69 1.10
CA SER A 54 -8.17 9.76 2.39
C SER A 54 -7.14 8.65 2.58
N ARG A 55 -6.20 8.92 3.49
CA ARG A 55 -5.20 7.93 3.93
C ARG A 55 -5.85 6.70 4.56
N GLU A 56 -6.92 6.88 5.32
CA GLU A 56 -7.56 5.76 6.02
C GLU A 56 -8.23 4.79 5.05
N ASP A 57 -8.92 5.30 4.02
CA ASP A 57 -9.54 4.43 3.00
C ASP A 57 -8.50 3.60 2.25
N PHE A 58 -7.36 4.22 1.93
CA PHE A 58 -6.23 3.53 1.31
C PHE A 58 -5.64 2.42 2.20
N LEU A 59 -5.40 2.71 3.49
CA LEU A 59 -4.88 1.73 4.43
C LEU A 59 -5.88 0.62 4.73
N GLN A 60 -7.18 0.94 4.77
CA GLN A 60 -8.23 -0.05 4.98
C GLN A 60 -8.23 -1.10 3.87
N ASP A 61 -8.15 -0.70 2.61
CA ASP A 61 -8.09 -1.63 1.49
C ASP A 61 -6.82 -2.50 1.52
N ILE A 62 -5.67 -1.93 1.92
CA ILE A 62 -4.43 -2.71 2.11
C ILE A 62 -4.63 -3.78 3.18
N ARG A 63 -5.23 -3.41 4.32
CA ARG A 63 -5.54 -4.37 5.41
C ARG A 63 -6.46 -5.47 4.91
N GLU A 64 -7.49 -5.13 4.14
CA GLU A 64 -8.43 -6.10 3.57
C GLU A 64 -7.75 -7.09 2.62
N ILE A 65 -6.80 -6.62 1.80
CA ILE A 65 -6.01 -7.50 0.92
C ILE A 65 -5.17 -8.48 1.75
N TYR A 66 -4.44 -8.01 2.77
CA TYR A 66 -3.65 -8.90 3.62
C TYR A 66 -4.52 -9.89 4.42
N LEU A 67 -5.67 -9.45 4.92
CA LEU A 67 -6.63 -10.33 5.58
C LEU A 67 -7.17 -11.40 4.62
N ALA A 68 -7.46 -11.04 3.36
CA ALA A 68 -7.87 -11.98 2.33
C ALA A 68 -6.77 -13.01 1.99
N ASP A 69 -5.50 -12.64 2.13
CA ASP A 69 -4.34 -13.54 1.99
C ASP A 69 -4.11 -14.42 3.24
N GLY A 70 -4.97 -14.31 4.25
CA GLY A 70 -4.93 -15.10 5.47
C GLY A 70 -3.90 -14.63 6.50
N ILE A 71 -3.44 -13.37 6.40
CA ILE A 71 -2.58 -12.74 7.40
C ILE A 71 -3.41 -12.40 8.64
N ALA A 72 -2.89 -12.72 9.82
CA ALA A 72 -3.57 -12.40 11.07
C ALA A 72 -3.57 -10.87 11.33
N PRO A 73 -4.62 -10.30 11.95
CA PRO A 73 -4.70 -8.86 12.21
C PRO A 73 -3.52 -8.28 13.00
N ASP A 74 -2.91 -9.06 13.90
CA ASP A 74 -1.74 -8.66 14.70
C ASP A 74 -0.40 -8.76 13.94
N LYS A 75 -0.46 -9.07 12.64
CA LYS A 75 0.68 -9.22 11.74
C LYS A 75 0.60 -8.30 10.53
N LEU A 76 -0.42 -7.44 10.45
CA LEU A 76 -0.55 -6.48 9.37
C LEU A 76 0.57 -5.44 9.44
N PRO A 77 1.20 -5.08 8.31
CA PRO A 77 2.28 -4.11 8.29
C PRO A 77 1.77 -2.65 8.18
N VAL A 78 0.48 -2.38 8.44
CA VAL A 78 -0.19 -1.07 8.25
C VAL A 78 -1.30 -0.78 9.26
#